data_AF-A0A8I6XMR0-F1
#
_entry.id   AF-A0A8I6XMR0-F1
#
_cell.length_a   1.000
_cell.length_b   1.000
_cell.length_c   1.000
_cell.angle_alpha   90.00
_cell.angle_beta   90.00
_cell.angle_gamma   90.00
#
_symmetry.space_group_name_H-M   'P 1'
#
loop_
_entity.id
_entity.type
_entity.pdbx_description
1 polymer ?
#
loop_
_entity_poly.entity_id
_entity_poly.type
_entity_poly.pdbx_seq_one_letter_code
_entity_poly.pdbx_strand_id
1 'polypeptide(L)'
;MAASKPAATADPPKQEIGDFEPCVWGDFFVTYNPPLSQSSERSMRERAEQLKDQVRALFENGNDRSVADVVTLVETLERLGIDNHFHGEIGTALQHVLNEEPEFRASSSHDLHVAALRFRLLRQHGFWVSAGNIYSLKFKL
;
A
#
# COMPACT_ATOMS: atom_id res chain seq x y z
N MET A 1 -23.69 -71.51 38.75
CA MET A 1 -22.62 -70.94 37.91
C MET A 1 -22.87 -69.45 37.76
N ALA A 2 -21.86 -68.63 38.03
CA ALA A 2 -21.96 -67.20 38.31
C ALA A 2 -22.32 -66.34 37.08
N ALA A 3 -23.11 -65.28 37.31
CA ALA A 3 -23.35 -64.23 36.34
C ALA A 3 -22.11 -63.32 36.25
N SER A 4 -21.60 -63.13 35.03
CA SER A 4 -20.45 -62.28 34.74
C SER A 4 -20.87 -60.81 34.73
N LYS A 5 -20.14 -59.98 35.48
CA LYS A 5 -20.33 -58.53 35.59
C LYS A 5 -19.63 -57.85 34.40
N PRO A 6 -20.31 -57.00 33.60
CA PRO A 6 -19.62 -56.30 32.51
C PRO A 6 -18.70 -55.22 33.09
N ALA A 7 -17.49 -55.16 32.54
CA ALA A 7 -16.43 -54.24 32.90
C ALA A 7 -16.84 -52.79 32.59
N ALA A 8 -16.54 -51.89 33.53
CA ALA A 8 -16.69 -50.46 33.36
C ALA A 8 -15.79 -49.98 32.21
N THR A 9 -16.40 -49.43 31.16
CA THR A 9 -15.72 -48.70 30.10
C THR A 9 -15.13 -47.43 30.70
N ALA A 10 -13.80 -47.32 30.69
CA ALA A 10 -13.08 -46.11 31.08
C ALA A 10 -13.38 -44.98 30.08
N ASP A 11 -13.76 -43.81 30.60
CA ASP A 11 -13.95 -42.61 29.79
C ASP A 11 -12.64 -42.22 29.09
N PRO A 12 -12.69 -41.77 27.82
CA PRO A 12 -11.51 -41.28 27.12
C PRO A 12 -10.92 -40.07 27.85
N PRO A 13 -9.58 -39.91 27.84
CA PRO A 13 -8.91 -38.85 28.58
C PRO A 13 -9.40 -37.49 28.09
N LYS A 14 -9.92 -36.67 29.02
CA LYS A 14 -10.30 -35.28 28.74
C LYS A 14 -9.08 -34.53 28.22
N GLN A 15 -9.13 -34.13 26.96
CA GLN A 15 -8.21 -33.17 26.39
C GLN A 15 -8.36 -31.85 27.15
N GLU A 16 -7.33 -31.46 27.88
CA GLU A 16 -7.25 -30.12 28.47
C GLU A 16 -7.07 -29.12 27.34
N ILE A 17 -8.20 -28.58 26.88
CA ILE A 17 -8.24 -27.46 25.94
C ILE A 17 -7.73 -26.26 26.74
N GLY A 18 -6.53 -25.77 26.41
CA GLY A 18 -5.93 -24.63 27.09
C GLY A 18 -6.87 -23.42 27.11
N ASP A 19 -6.84 -22.67 28.22
CA ASP A 19 -7.67 -21.49 28.48
C ASP A 19 -7.28 -20.30 27.58
N PHE A 20 -7.49 -20.43 26.27
CA PHE A 20 -7.27 -19.35 25.32
C PHE A 20 -8.47 -18.41 25.29
N GLU A 21 -8.19 -17.11 25.28
CA GLU A 21 -9.22 -16.10 25.13
C GLU A 21 -9.88 -16.23 23.74
N PRO A 22 -11.22 -16.19 23.65
CA PRO A 22 -11.92 -16.31 22.39
C PRO A 22 -11.54 -15.22 21.39
N CYS A 23 -11.60 -15.54 20.09
CA CYS A 23 -11.49 -14.53 19.04
C CYS A 23 -12.58 -13.47 19.20
N VAL A 24 -12.19 -12.19 19.30
CA VAL A 24 -13.12 -11.05 19.44
C VAL A 24 -14.12 -10.93 18.29
N TRP A 25 -13.83 -11.56 17.15
CA TRP A 25 -14.68 -11.56 15.96
C TRP A 25 -15.55 -12.81 15.83
N GLY A 26 -15.25 -13.88 16.56
CA GLY A 26 -15.90 -15.19 16.37
C GLY A 26 -16.03 -15.56 14.88
N ASP A 27 -17.23 -15.96 14.48
CA ASP A 27 -17.56 -16.32 13.10
C ASP A 27 -18.17 -15.16 12.29
N PHE A 28 -18.08 -13.92 12.78
CA PHE A 28 -18.74 -12.75 12.19
C PHE A 28 -18.47 -12.64 10.68
N PHE A 29 -17.20 -12.69 10.27
CA PHE A 29 -16.79 -12.58 8.86
C PHE A 29 -17.16 -13.80 8.02
N VAL A 30 -17.40 -14.96 8.63
CA VAL A 30 -17.80 -16.19 7.92
C VAL A 30 -19.25 -16.08 7.46
N THR A 31 -20.11 -15.48 8.29
CA THR A 31 -21.55 -15.32 8.02
C THR A 31 -21.95 -13.95 7.51
N TYR A 32 -21.00 -13.03 7.38
CA TYR A 32 -21.29 -11.64 7.02
C TYR A 32 -21.80 -11.54 5.58
N ASN A 33 -23.02 -11.01 5.43
CA ASN A 33 -23.56 -10.60 4.14
C ASN A 33 -23.79 -9.08 4.15
N PRO A 34 -23.00 -8.30 3.39
CA PRO A 34 -23.13 -6.85 3.39
C PRO A 34 -24.51 -6.42 2.89
N PRO A 35 -25.21 -5.48 3.56
CA PRO A 35 -26.54 -5.03 3.17
C PRO A 35 -26.55 -4.08 1.96
N LEU A 36 -25.51 -4.11 1.11
CA LEU A 36 -25.37 -3.22 -0.02
C LEU A 36 -26.39 -3.59 -1.12
N SER A 37 -27.16 -2.61 -1.57
CA SER A 37 -28.01 -2.80 -2.75
C SER A 37 -27.15 -2.86 -4.01
N GLN A 38 -27.56 -3.68 -4.99
CA GLN A 38 -26.90 -3.77 -6.29
C GLN A 38 -26.79 -2.39 -6.99
N SER A 39 -27.78 -1.52 -6.79
CA SER A 39 -27.76 -0.15 -7.32
C SER A 39 -26.72 0.73 -6.64
N SER A 40 -26.56 0.63 -5.33
CA SER A 40 -25.53 1.37 -4.58
C SER A 40 -24.12 0.91 -4.97
N GLU A 41 -23.90 -0.41 -5.04
CA GLU A 41 -22.62 -0.98 -5.46
C GLU A 41 -22.22 -0.51 -6.87
N ARG A 42 -23.17 -0.55 -7.82
CA ARG A 42 -22.95 -0.08 -9.19
C ARG A 42 -22.58 1.40 -9.23
N SER A 43 -23.32 2.25 -8.51
CA SER A 43 -23.04 3.69 -8.46
C SER A 43 -21.67 3.99 -7.85
N MET A 44 -21.28 3.28 -6.78
CA MET A 44 -19.95 3.43 -6.18
C MET A 44 -18.84 3.01 -7.16
N ARG A 45 -19.05 1.93 -7.91
CA ARG A 45 -18.08 1.46 -8.92
C ARG A 45 -17.93 2.46 -10.06
N GLU A 46 -19.05 2.98 -10.59
CA GLU A 46 -19.03 4.01 -11.64
C GLU A 46 -18.28 5.28 -11.18
N ARG A 47 -18.53 5.72 -9.94
CA ARG A 47 -17.79 6.85 -9.35
C ARG A 47 -16.30 6.54 -9.18
N ALA A 48 -15.95 5.32 -8.78
CA ALA A 48 -14.55 4.92 -8.63
C ALA A 48 -13.80 4.96 -9.97
N GLU A 49 -14.40 4.49 -11.06
CA GLU A 49 -13.80 4.59 -12.40
C GLU A 49 -13.63 6.05 -12.85
N GLN A 50 -14.64 6.90 -12.62
CA GLN A 50 -14.51 8.34 -12.93
C GLN A 50 -13.36 9.01 -12.16
N LEU A 51 -13.15 8.64 -10.89
CA LEU A 51 -12.05 9.16 -10.09
C LEU A 51 -10.69 8.63 -10.56
N LYS A 52 -10.62 7.36 -10.99
CA LYS A 52 -9.39 6.81 -11.58
C LYS A 52 -8.99 7.56 -12.84
N ASP A 53 -9.95 7.87 -13.71
CA ASP A 53 -9.66 8.63 -14.93
C ASP A 53 -9.21 10.06 -14.62
N GLN A 54 -9.76 10.71 -13.58
CA GLN A 54 -9.27 12.01 -13.12
C GLN A 54 -7.82 11.92 -12.62
N VAL A 55 -7.47 10.88 -11.87
CA VAL A 55 -6.08 10.68 -11.41
C VAL A 55 -5.14 10.40 -12.59
N ARG A 56 -5.57 9.61 -13.58
CA ARG A 56 -4.79 9.39 -14.81
C ARG A 56 -4.56 10.70 -15.56
N ALA A 57 -5.60 11.53 -15.68
CA ALA A 57 -5.48 12.85 -16.30
C ALA A 57 -4.51 13.78 -15.56
N LEU A 58 -4.38 13.65 -14.23
CA LEU A 58 -3.33 14.37 -13.51
C LEU A 58 -1.96 13.97 -14.06
N PHE A 59 -1.67 12.67 -14.19
CA PHE A 59 -0.39 12.19 -14.74
C PHE A 59 -0.14 12.67 -16.18
N GLU A 60 -1.14 12.63 -17.06
CA GLU A 60 -1.03 13.07 -18.45
C GLU A 60 -0.74 14.57 -18.58
N ASN A 61 -1.40 15.39 -17.76
CA ASN A 61 -1.14 16.84 -17.68
C ASN A 61 0.15 17.17 -16.91
N GLY A 62 0.93 16.16 -16.52
CA GLY A 62 2.14 16.28 -15.71
C GLY A 62 3.33 16.96 -16.40
N ASN A 63 3.32 17.13 -17.72
CA ASN A 63 4.41 17.80 -18.44
C ASN A 63 4.62 19.27 -18.00
N ASP A 64 3.58 19.92 -17.46
CA ASP A 64 3.67 21.28 -16.91
C ASP A 64 3.91 21.31 -15.38
N ARG A 65 3.92 20.14 -14.73
CA ARG A 65 4.08 20.04 -13.27
C ARG A 65 5.53 19.94 -12.88
N SER A 66 5.87 20.58 -11.76
CA SER A 66 7.21 20.43 -11.20
C SER A 66 7.41 18.99 -10.75
N VAL A 67 8.65 18.51 -10.76
CA VAL A 67 8.92 17.17 -10.21
C VAL A 67 8.52 17.06 -8.74
N ALA A 68 8.53 18.15 -7.97
CA ALA A 68 8.02 18.14 -6.60
C ALA A 68 6.54 17.71 -6.54
N ASP A 69 5.71 18.21 -7.46
CA ASP A 69 4.30 17.83 -7.56
C ASP A 69 4.13 16.37 -7.99
N VAL A 70 4.99 15.91 -8.92
CA VAL A 70 4.97 14.53 -9.39
C VAL A 70 5.31 13.56 -8.26
N VAL A 71 6.40 13.77 -7.53
CA VAL A 71 6.77 12.88 -6.42
C VAL A 71 5.76 12.93 -5.26
N THR A 72 5.15 14.08 -5.02
CA THR A 72 4.08 14.23 -4.01
C THR A 72 2.82 13.47 -4.40
N LEU A 73 2.45 13.51 -5.69
CA LEU A 73 1.31 12.73 -6.19
C LEU A 73 1.55 11.23 -6.02
N VAL A 74 2.72 10.73 -6.42
CA VAL A 74 3.07 9.31 -6.26
C VAL A 74 3.04 8.90 -4.79
N GLU A 75 3.67 9.68 -3.91
CA GLU A 75 3.63 9.41 -2.47
C GLU A 75 2.20 9.37 -1.92
N THR A 76 1.34 10.30 -2.37
CA THR A 76 -0.06 10.36 -1.92
C THR A 76 -0.81 9.09 -2.32
N LEU A 77 -0.61 8.59 -3.54
CA LEU A 77 -1.25 7.36 -4.01
C LEU A 77 -0.75 6.12 -3.25
N GLU A 78 0.56 6.01 -2.99
CA GLU A 78 1.14 4.93 -2.19
C GLU A 78 0.59 4.93 -0.76
N ARG A 79 0.48 6.11 -0.13
CA ARG A 79 -0.03 6.24 1.25
C ARG A 79 -1.52 5.94 1.37
N LEU A 80 -2.27 6.15 0.28
CA LEU A 80 -3.67 5.77 0.19
C LEU A 80 -3.86 4.28 -0.13
N GLY A 81 -2.80 3.56 -0.53
CA GLY A 81 -2.86 2.15 -0.90
C GLY A 81 -3.65 1.89 -2.18
N ILE A 82 -3.67 2.86 -3.10
CA ILE A 82 -4.39 2.80 -4.38
C ILE A 82 -3.46 2.91 -5.60
N ASP A 83 -2.14 2.94 -5.36
CA ASP A 83 -1.08 3.00 -6.37
C ASP A 83 -1.11 1.82 -7.34
N ASN A 84 -1.63 0.66 -6.90
CA ASN A 84 -1.83 -0.53 -7.72
C ASN A 84 -2.71 -0.31 -8.96
N HIS A 85 -3.54 0.75 -8.96
CA HIS A 85 -4.36 1.12 -10.12
C HIS A 85 -3.61 1.95 -11.19
N PHE A 86 -2.42 2.46 -10.87
CA PHE A 86 -1.70 3.44 -11.68
C PHE A 86 -0.24 3.04 -11.93
N HIS A 87 0.05 1.74 -11.95
CA HIS A 87 1.43 1.25 -12.04
C HIS A 87 2.20 1.78 -13.27
N GLY A 88 1.52 1.86 -14.42
CA GLY A 88 2.12 2.38 -15.66
C GLY A 88 2.40 3.87 -15.60
N GLU A 89 1.46 4.65 -15.08
CA GLU A 89 1.55 6.09 -14.89
C GLU A 89 2.65 6.44 -13.88
N ILE A 90 2.70 5.74 -12.74
CA ILE A 90 3.74 5.91 -11.71
C ILE A 90 5.12 5.56 -12.27
N GLY A 91 5.25 4.43 -13.00
CA GLY A 91 6.52 4.05 -13.62
C GLY A 91 7.04 5.10 -14.60
N THR A 92 6.15 5.63 -15.45
CA THR A 92 6.48 6.69 -16.41
C THR A 92 6.88 7.98 -15.69
N ALA A 93 6.13 8.36 -14.65
CA ALA A 93 6.42 9.53 -13.85
C ALA A 93 7.79 9.42 -13.16
N LEU A 94 8.10 8.29 -12.54
CA LEU A 94 9.40 8.09 -11.88
C LEU A 94 10.57 8.03 -12.88
N GLN A 95 10.36 7.48 -14.07
CA GLN A 95 11.35 7.54 -15.14
C GLN A 95 11.64 8.99 -15.55
N HIS A 96 10.61 9.84 -15.64
CA HIS A 96 10.79 11.27 -15.88
C HIS A 96 11.60 11.95 -14.77
N VAL A 97 11.25 11.69 -13.50
CA VAL A 97 12.00 12.17 -12.34
C VAL A 97 13.47 11.76 -12.38
N LEU A 98 13.76 10.52 -12.79
CA LEU A 98 15.13 10.02 -12.95
C LEU A 98 15.88 10.76 -14.07
N ASN A 99 15.21 11.06 -15.18
CA ASN A 99 15.83 11.77 -16.31
C ASN A 99 16.17 13.22 -15.95
N GLU A 100 15.42 13.85 -15.05
CA GLU A 100 15.71 15.20 -14.52
C GLU A 100 16.78 15.23 -13.42
N GLU A 101 17.28 14.07 -12.94
CA GLU A 101 18.32 14.01 -11.91
C GLU A 101 19.57 14.87 -12.18
N PRO A 102 20.11 14.96 -13.42
CA PRO A 102 21.27 15.80 -13.70
C PRO A 102 21.00 17.29 -13.48
N GLU A 103 19.85 17.79 -13.93
CA GLU A 103 19.43 19.18 -13.77
C GLU A 103 19.14 19.50 -12.30
N PHE A 104 18.48 18.56 -11.62
CA PHE A 104 18.32 18.63 -10.17
C PHE A 104 19.69 18.76 -9.50
N ARG A 105 20.65 17.87 -9.73
CA ARG A 105 21.98 17.97 -9.09
C ARG A 105 22.74 19.26 -9.39
N ALA A 106 22.53 19.87 -10.56
CA ALA A 106 23.17 21.11 -10.94
C ALA A 106 22.60 22.34 -10.20
N SER A 107 21.36 22.26 -9.72
CA SER A 107 20.76 23.31 -8.90
C SER A 107 21.35 23.31 -7.48
N SER A 108 21.45 24.48 -6.86
CA SER A 108 22.05 24.65 -5.54
C SER A 108 21.03 24.82 -4.40
N SER A 109 19.75 24.94 -4.76
CA SER A 109 18.63 25.20 -3.85
C SER A 109 17.60 24.09 -3.98
N HIS A 110 17.73 23.07 -3.14
CA HIS A 110 16.76 21.97 -3.06
C HIS A 110 16.08 21.95 -1.72
N ASP A 111 14.77 21.78 -1.76
CA ASP A 111 14.02 21.34 -0.61
C ASP A 111 14.47 19.92 -0.21
N LEU A 112 14.94 19.77 1.03
CA LEU A 112 15.35 18.49 1.61
C LEU A 112 14.21 17.46 1.53
N HIS A 113 12.97 17.89 1.73
CA HIS A 113 11.80 17.02 1.65
C HIS A 113 11.66 16.41 0.25
N VAL A 114 11.70 17.25 -0.79
CA VAL A 114 11.62 16.81 -2.19
C VAL A 114 12.81 15.91 -2.56
N ALA A 115 14.02 16.27 -2.14
CA ALA A 115 15.22 15.46 -2.39
C ALA A 115 15.13 14.05 -1.76
N ALA A 116 14.71 13.99 -0.50
CA ALA A 116 14.52 12.73 0.21
C ALA A 116 13.42 11.88 -0.42
N LEU A 117 12.32 12.52 -0.82
CA LEU A 117 11.17 11.84 -1.41
C LEU A 117 11.51 11.22 -2.77
N ARG A 118 12.16 12.00 -3.65
CA ARG A 118 12.69 11.50 -4.94
C ARG A 118 13.56 10.27 -4.74
N PHE A 119 14.56 10.36 -3.86
CA PHE A 119 15.46 9.25 -3.58
C PHE A 119 14.73 8.01 -3.09
N ARG A 120 13.80 8.19 -2.13
CA ARG A 120 13.00 7.10 -1.58
C ARG A 120 12.17 6.40 -2.66
N LEU A 121 11.39 7.16 -3.42
CA LEU A 121 10.49 6.61 -4.45
C LEU A 121 11.27 5.90 -5.54
N LEU A 122 12.34 6.51 -6.06
CA LEU A 122 13.16 5.88 -7.10
C LEU A 122 13.71 4.53 -6.62
N ARG A 123 14.24 4.45 -5.40
CA ARG A 123 14.76 3.17 -4.87
C ARG A 123 13.68 2.14 -4.59
N GLN A 124 12.52 2.56 -4.08
CA GLN A 124 11.40 1.65 -3.82
C GLN A 124 10.88 1.00 -5.11
N HIS A 125 10.89 1.74 -6.21
CA HIS A 125 10.47 1.26 -7.53
C HIS A 125 11.61 0.61 -8.33
N GLY A 126 12.76 0.33 -7.70
CA GLY A 126 13.86 -0.44 -8.29
C GLY A 126 14.85 0.36 -9.14
N PHE A 127 14.72 1.69 -9.19
CA PHE A 127 15.69 2.54 -9.87
C PHE A 127 16.96 2.70 -9.03
N TRP A 128 18.11 2.62 -9.70
CA TRP A 128 19.40 2.88 -9.06
C TRP A 128 19.57 4.39 -8.86
N VAL A 129 19.75 4.84 -7.62
CA VAL A 129 20.12 6.25 -7.29
C VAL A 129 21.23 6.32 -6.25
N SER A 130 22.15 7.29 -6.41
CA SER A 130 23.38 7.37 -5.60
C SER A 130 23.09 7.97 -4.26
N ALA A 131 23.56 7.33 -3.20
CA ALA A 131 23.47 7.88 -1.86
C ALA A 131 24.31 9.16 -1.69
N GLY A 132 25.29 9.40 -2.58
CA GLY A 132 26.04 10.66 -2.66
C GLY A 132 25.15 11.91 -2.72
N ASN A 133 23.93 11.77 -3.26
CA ASN A 133 22.94 12.83 -3.37
C ASN A 133 22.39 13.27 -2.00
N ILE A 134 22.33 12.35 -1.01
CA ILE A 134 21.88 12.66 0.36
C ILE A 134 23.05 13.19 1.20
N TYR A 135 24.27 12.68 0.99
CA TYR A 135 25.43 13.12 1.75
C TYR A 135 25.87 14.55 1.43
N SER A 136 25.63 15.05 0.20
CA SER A 136 25.86 16.47 -0.13
C SER A 136 25.06 17.44 0.75
N LEU A 137 23.86 17.02 1.20
CA LEU A 137 23.02 17.79 2.14
C LEU A 137 23.55 17.70 3.58
N LYS A 138 24.30 16.66 3.94
CA LYS A 138 24.93 16.51 5.26
C LYS A 138 26.20 17.35 5.46
N PHE A 139 26.87 17.76 4.37
CA PHE A 139 28.06 18.61 4.44
C PHE A 139 27.77 20.12 4.29
N LYS A 140 26.48 20.49 4.23
CA LYS A 140 26.04 21.89 4.06
C LYS A 140 25.13 22.39 5.19
N LEU A 141 25.00 21.61 6.27
CA LEU A 141 24.36 21.95 7.55
C LEU A 141 25.44 22.19 8.62
#